data_AF-A0A7S1Q1E5-F1
#
_entry.id   AF-A0A7S1Q1E5-F1
#
_cell.length_a   1.000
_cell.length_b   1.000
_cell.length_c   1.000
_cell.angle_alpha   90.00
_cell.angle_beta   90.00
_cell.angle_gamma   90.00
#
_symmetry.space_group_name_H-M   'P 1'
#
loop_
_entity.id
_entity.type
_entity.pdbx_description
1 polymer ?
#
loop_
_entity_poly.entity_id
_entity_poly.type
_entity_poly.pdbx_seq_one_letter_code
_entity_poly.pdbx_strand_id
1 'polypeptide(L)'
;DGFEQWRVLLQLLCSCEGAVGTRPELFSELCRTFFAQLNQAPSDLFGSDLTKDNFLGSCAVALLEICDSEGSPPKLRKRCGKVRELVVQKFGLSSEDLALLGEDAPQIVEADGADLVDLSGPNLVEMD
;
A
#
# COMPACT_ATOMS: atom_id res chain seq x y z
N ASP A 1 16.64 13.69 -11.54
CA ASP A 1 16.62 12.32 -12.08
C ASP A 1 15.19 11.96 -12.46
N GLY A 2 14.98 11.22 -13.55
CA GLY A 2 13.62 10.99 -14.10
C GLY A 2 12.76 10.08 -13.24
N PHE A 3 13.39 9.06 -12.63
CA PHE A 3 12.72 8.13 -11.71
C PHE A 3 12.21 8.85 -10.46
N GLU A 4 13.06 9.67 -9.82
CA GLU A 4 12.67 10.42 -8.62
C GLU A 4 11.53 11.41 -8.89
N GLN A 5 11.53 12.06 -10.05
CA GLN A 5 10.41 12.94 -10.44
C GLN A 5 9.10 12.16 -10.59
N TRP A 6 9.14 10.98 -11.21
CA TRP A 6 7.98 10.11 -11.32
C TRP A 6 7.49 9.64 -9.94
N ARG A 7 8.40 9.22 -9.06
CA ARG A 7 8.10 8.80 -7.68
C ARG A 7 7.38 9.90 -6.91
N VAL A 8 7.97 11.09 -6.84
CA VAL A 8 7.41 12.24 -6.11
C VAL A 8 6.05 12.66 -6.69
N LEU A 9 5.91 12.66 -8.03
CA LEU A 9 4.64 12.99 -8.67
C LEU A 9 3.54 11.97 -8.34
N LEU A 10 3.88 10.68 -8.36
CA LEU A 10 2.93 9.62 -8.06
C LEU A 10 2.47 9.73 -6.60
N GLN A 11 3.41 9.86 -5.66
CA GLN A 11 3.12 10.05 -4.24
C GLN A 11 2.22 11.28 -4.02
N LEU A 12 2.57 12.42 -4.61
CA LEU A 12 1.76 13.65 -4.52
C LEU A 12 0.30 13.43 -4.96
N LEU A 13 0.09 12.78 -6.11
CA LEU A 13 -1.25 12.51 -6.61
C LEU A 13 -2.02 11.56 -5.69
N CYS A 14 -1.36 10.55 -5.13
CA CYS A 14 -1.96 9.61 -4.18
C CYS A 14 -2.33 10.27 -2.84
N SER A 15 -1.74 11.42 -2.49
CA SER A 15 -2.10 12.20 -1.31
C SER A 15 -3.21 13.24 -1.54
N CYS A 16 -3.74 13.36 -2.76
CA CYS A 16 -4.69 14.42 -3.13
C CYS A 16 -6.16 13.94 -3.13
N GLU A 17 -6.68 13.47 -1.99
CA GLU A 17 -8.06 12.95 -1.89
C GLU A 17 -9.12 13.95 -2.40
N GLY A 18 -9.05 15.22 -2.00
CA GLY A 18 -10.01 16.25 -2.47
C GLY A 18 -9.95 16.52 -3.98
N ALA A 19 -8.83 16.19 -4.63
CA ALA A 19 -8.69 16.35 -6.08
C ALA A 19 -9.42 15.25 -6.87
N VAL A 20 -9.72 14.10 -6.24
CA VAL A 20 -10.41 12.98 -6.89
C VAL A 20 -11.80 13.40 -7.38
N GLY A 21 -12.55 14.15 -6.56
CA GLY A 21 -13.87 14.65 -6.92
C GLY A 21 -13.84 15.86 -7.87
N THR A 22 -12.81 16.71 -7.76
CA THR A 22 -12.73 17.96 -8.56
C THR A 22 -12.01 17.80 -9.89
N ARG A 23 -11.18 16.75 -10.05
CA ARG A 23 -10.39 16.46 -11.26
C ARG A 23 -10.41 14.97 -11.62
N PRO A 24 -11.58 14.33 -11.77
CA PRO A 24 -11.68 12.88 -11.94
C PRO A 24 -11.06 12.36 -13.24
N GLU A 25 -10.94 13.18 -14.28
CA GLU A 25 -10.27 12.83 -15.53
C GLU A 25 -8.76 12.62 -15.33
N LEU A 26 -8.13 13.44 -14.48
CA LEU A 26 -6.70 13.31 -14.14
C LEU A 26 -6.45 11.95 -13.46
N PHE A 27 -7.26 11.62 -12.46
CA PHE A 27 -7.16 10.33 -11.76
C PHE A 27 -7.53 9.16 -12.66
N SER A 28 -8.46 9.34 -13.60
CA SER A 28 -8.77 8.32 -14.59
C SER A 28 -7.56 8.02 -15.48
N GLU A 29 -6.84 9.03 -15.95
CA GLU A 29 -5.62 8.82 -16.73
C GLU A 29 -4.46 8.33 -15.89
N LEU A 30 -4.38 8.73 -14.62
CA LEU A 30 -3.44 8.15 -13.65
C LEU A 30 -3.67 6.65 -13.48
N CYS A 31 -4.91 6.21 -13.18
CA CYS A 31 -5.24 4.79 -13.07
C CYS A 31 -4.88 4.02 -14.35
N ARG A 32 -5.14 4.61 -15.53
CA ARG A 32 -4.79 3.97 -16.82
C ARG A 32 -3.28 3.81 -16.99
N THR A 33 -2.54 4.87 -16.69
CA THR A 33 -1.07 4.90 -16.80
C THR A 33 -0.45 3.93 -15.81
N PHE A 34 -0.89 3.97 -14.56
CA PHE A 34 -0.40 3.12 -13.48
C PHE A 34 -0.73 1.64 -13.72
N PHE A 35 -1.94 1.33 -14.20
CA PHE A 35 -2.30 -0.01 -14.67
C PHE A 35 -1.32 -0.50 -15.75
N ALA A 36 -1.03 0.32 -16.76
CA ALA A 36 -0.13 -0.06 -17.84
C ALA A 36 1.32 -0.28 -17.35
N GLN A 37 1.78 0.52 -16.38
CA GLN A 37 3.09 0.38 -15.76
C GLN A 37 3.18 -0.94 -14.96
N LEU A 38 2.23 -1.21 -14.07
CA LEU A 38 2.15 -2.46 -13.32
C LEU A 38 2.01 -3.68 -14.25
N ASN A 39 1.25 -3.55 -15.34
CA ASN A 39 1.07 -4.64 -16.30
C ASN A 39 2.35 -4.95 -17.10
N GLN A 40 3.25 -3.98 -17.27
CA GLN A 40 4.55 -4.20 -17.91
C GLN A 40 5.66 -4.64 -16.93
N ALA A 41 5.47 -4.39 -15.62
CA ALA A 41 6.47 -4.75 -14.63
C ALA A 41 6.66 -6.27 -14.49
N PRO A 42 7.81 -6.75 -13.98
CA PRO A 42 8.00 -8.15 -13.62
C PRO A 42 6.99 -8.64 -12.58
N SER A 43 6.61 -9.92 -12.59
CA SER A 43 5.66 -10.49 -11.61
C SER A 43 6.20 -10.56 -10.18
N ASP A 44 7.51 -10.47 -10.01
CA ASP A 44 8.24 -10.44 -8.73
C ASP A 44 8.52 -9.02 -8.24
N LEU A 45 7.93 -7.99 -8.86
CA LEU A 45 8.10 -6.57 -8.50
C LEU A 45 7.93 -6.26 -7.00
N PHE A 46 7.09 -7.01 -6.30
CA PHE A 46 6.80 -6.81 -4.87
C PHE A 46 7.41 -7.89 -3.97
N GLY A 47 8.06 -8.91 -4.55
CA GLY A 47 8.58 -10.06 -3.81
C GLY A 47 10.11 -10.16 -3.76
N SER A 48 10.84 -9.29 -4.47
CA SER A 48 12.30 -9.35 -4.51
C SER A 48 12.95 -8.51 -3.41
N ASP A 49 14.09 -8.95 -2.87
CA ASP A 49 14.91 -8.14 -1.95
C ASP A 49 15.41 -6.83 -2.61
N LEU A 50 15.47 -6.80 -3.94
CA LEU A 50 15.81 -5.59 -4.72
C LEU A 50 14.69 -4.53 -4.69
N THR A 51 13.50 -4.90 -4.24
CA THR A 51 12.30 -4.05 -4.17
C THR A 51 11.83 -3.83 -2.74
N LYS A 52 12.71 -4.04 -1.74
CA LYS A 52 12.39 -3.84 -0.31
C LYS A 52 11.88 -2.44 0.03
N ASP A 53 12.34 -1.41 -0.69
CA ASP A 53 11.90 -0.02 -0.53
C ASP A 53 10.92 0.41 -1.65
N ASN A 54 10.06 -0.50 -2.10
CA ASN A 54 9.18 -0.24 -3.24
C ASN A 54 7.99 0.64 -2.85
N PHE A 55 8.14 1.94 -3.10
CA PHE A 55 7.09 2.95 -2.90
C PHE A 55 5.79 2.68 -3.68
N LEU A 56 5.81 1.82 -4.72
CA LEU A 56 4.62 1.53 -5.52
C LEU A 56 3.54 0.80 -4.73
N GLY A 57 3.91 0.06 -3.67
CA GLY A 57 2.95 -0.61 -2.78
C GLY A 57 2.08 0.42 -2.07
N SER A 58 2.71 1.34 -1.32
CA SER A 58 2.03 2.45 -0.64
C SER A 58 1.23 3.31 -1.62
N CYS A 59 1.79 3.64 -2.79
CA CYS A 59 1.07 4.40 -3.82
C CYS A 59 -0.16 3.65 -4.36
N ALA A 60 -0.08 2.34 -4.56
CA ALA A 60 -1.20 1.54 -5.02
C ALA A 60 -2.33 1.52 -3.99
N VAL A 61 -2.00 1.29 -2.71
CA VAL A 61 -2.99 1.33 -1.61
C VAL A 61 -3.63 2.70 -1.51
N ALA A 62 -2.84 3.77 -1.41
CA ALA A 62 -3.34 5.13 -1.30
C ALA A 62 -4.22 5.52 -2.51
N LEU A 63 -3.81 5.16 -3.74
CA LEU A 63 -4.62 5.41 -4.94
C LEU A 63 -5.98 4.68 -4.89
N LEU A 64 -5.99 3.42 -4.45
CA LEU A 64 -7.22 2.63 -4.30
C LEU A 64 -8.16 3.28 -3.27
N GLU A 65 -7.63 3.69 -2.12
CA GLU A 65 -8.38 4.33 -1.05
C GLU A 65 -9.01 5.65 -1.48
N ILE A 66 -8.21 6.60 -2.00
CA ILE A 66 -8.74 7.92 -2.39
C ILE A 66 -9.76 7.80 -3.53
N CYS A 67 -9.61 6.82 -4.42
CA CYS A 67 -10.54 6.61 -5.53
C CYS A 67 -11.82 5.89 -5.11
N ASP A 68 -11.84 5.19 -3.98
CA ASP A 68 -13.03 4.53 -3.44
C ASP A 68 -13.82 5.42 -2.45
N SER A 69 -13.29 6.61 -2.13
CA SER A 69 -13.98 7.63 -1.32
C SER A 69 -15.36 8.04 -1.89
N GLU A 70 -16.25 8.52 -1.03
CA GLU A 70 -17.63 8.92 -1.37
C GLU A 70 -17.70 10.00 -2.47
N GLY A 71 -16.67 10.86 -2.56
CA GLY A 71 -16.56 11.92 -3.56
C GLY A 71 -16.14 11.47 -4.96
N SER A 72 -15.76 10.20 -5.13
CA SER A 72 -15.27 9.68 -6.41
C SER A 72 -16.40 9.39 -7.40
N PRO A 73 -16.25 9.68 -8.70
CA PRO A 73 -17.25 9.27 -9.70
C PRO A 73 -17.27 7.76 -9.95
N PRO A 74 -18.44 7.16 -10.27
CA PRO A 74 -18.55 5.71 -10.52
C PRO A 74 -17.61 5.18 -11.62
N LYS A 75 -17.35 5.99 -12.65
CA LYS A 75 -16.42 5.63 -13.73
C LYS A 75 -14.98 5.52 -13.25
N LEU A 76 -14.56 6.40 -12.33
CA LEU A 76 -13.23 6.40 -11.75
C LEU A 76 -13.06 5.19 -10.84
N ARG A 77 -14.02 4.93 -9.93
CA ARG A 77 -14.04 3.69 -9.12
C ARG A 77 -13.91 2.44 -9.97
N LYS A 78 -14.66 2.34 -11.07
CA LYS A 78 -14.55 1.19 -11.99
C LYS A 78 -13.15 1.04 -12.59
N ARG A 79 -12.48 2.15 -12.92
CA ARG A 79 -11.12 2.13 -13.48
C ARG A 79 -10.09 1.78 -12.40
N CYS A 80 -10.24 2.32 -11.19
CA CYS A 80 -9.41 1.97 -10.05
C CYS A 80 -9.55 0.48 -9.67
N GLY A 81 -10.77 -0.05 -9.75
CA GLY A 81 -11.05 -1.48 -9.61
C GLY A 81 -10.26 -2.37 -10.58
N LYS A 82 -9.94 -1.89 -11.80
CA LYS A 82 -9.05 -2.62 -12.72
C LYS A 82 -7.60 -2.66 -12.26
N VAL A 83 -7.13 -1.62 -11.58
CA VAL A 83 -5.81 -1.65 -10.92
C VAL A 83 -5.81 -2.70 -9.81
N ARG A 84 -6.86 -2.70 -8.97
CA ARG A 84 -7.05 -3.71 -7.91
C ARG A 84 -7.04 -5.14 -8.45
N GLU A 85 -7.84 -5.40 -9.50
CA GLU A 85 -7.91 -6.71 -10.16
C GLU A 85 -6.55 -7.14 -10.71
N LEU A 86 -5.81 -6.23 -11.37
CA LEU A 86 -4.48 -6.54 -11.90
C LEU A 86 -3.50 -6.91 -10.79
N VAL A 87 -3.54 -6.20 -9.66
CA VAL A 87 -2.63 -6.49 -8.54
C VAL A 87 -2.85 -7.92 -8.04
N VAL A 88 -4.10 -8.28 -7.79
CA VAL A 88 -4.47 -9.63 -7.33
C VAL A 88 -4.07 -10.67 -8.37
N GLN A 89 -4.39 -10.44 -9.65
CA GLN A 89 -4.15 -11.41 -10.72
C GLN A 89 -2.66 -11.62 -11.02
N LYS A 90 -1.86 -10.56 -10.99
CA LYS A 90 -0.47 -10.59 -11.43
C LYS A 90 0.52 -10.85 -10.30
N PHE A 91 0.27 -10.28 -9.13
CA PHE A 91 1.18 -10.35 -7.99
C PHE A 91 0.66 -11.26 -6.88
N GLY A 92 -0.62 -11.65 -6.91
CA GLY A 92 -1.22 -12.49 -5.87
C GLY A 92 -1.43 -11.76 -4.54
N LEU A 93 -1.42 -10.42 -4.56
CA LEU A 93 -1.48 -9.57 -3.37
C LEU A 93 -2.85 -8.91 -3.20
N SER A 94 -3.33 -8.87 -1.96
CA SER A 94 -4.46 -8.04 -1.53
C SER A 94 -4.02 -6.59 -1.26
N SER A 95 -4.96 -5.72 -0.90
CA SER A 95 -4.63 -4.33 -0.51
C SER A 95 -3.91 -4.30 0.84
N GLU A 96 -4.26 -5.22 1.72
CA GLU A 96 -3.63 -5.43 3.01
C GLU A 96 -2.19 -5.92 2.83
N ASP A 97 -1.95 -6.87 1.93
CA ASP A 97 -0.59 -7.35 1.63
C ASP A 97 0.29 -6.21 1.07
N LEU A 98 -0.24 -5.39 0.15
CA LEU A 98 0.49 -4.23 -0.38
C LEU A 98 0.83 -3.20 0.69
N ALA A 99 -0.05 -2.99 1.68
CA ALA A 99 0.21 -2.06 2.78
C ALA A 99 1.36 -2.54 3.68
N LEU A 100 1.53 -3.86 3.82
CA LEU A 100 2.63 -4.47 4.56
C LEU A 100 3.97 -4.50 3.80
N LEU A 101 3.94 -4.24 2.49
CA LEU A 101 5.12 -4.18 1.63
C LEU A 101 5.57 -2.75 1.31
N GLY A 102 4.81 -1.74 1.76
CA GLY A 102 5.13 -0.34 1.53
C GLY A 102 6.40 0.11 2.23
N GLU A 103 7.00 1.19 1.72
CA GLU A 103 8.13 1.86 2.37
C GLU A 103 7.81 2.29 3.82
N ASP A 104 6.53 2.58 4.10
CA ASP A 104 6.03 2.99 5.41
C ASP A 104 5.57 1.81 6.28
N ALA A 105 5.83 0.55 5.86
CA ALA A 105 5.41 -0.63 6.59
C ALA A 105 6.21 -0.84 7.89
N PRO A 106 5.59 -1.41 8.94
CA PRO A 106 6.29 -1.71 10.18
C PRO A 106 7.41 -2.75 9.95
N GLN A 107 8.61 -2.49 10.47
CA GLN A 107 9.68 -3.48 10.46
C GLN A 107 9.45 -4.55 11.52
N ILE A 108 9.47 -5.83 11.11
CA ILE A 108 9.42 -6.97 12.02
C ILE A 108 10.80 -7.12 12.66
N VAL A 109 10.89 -6.84 13.96
CA VAL A 109 12.07 -7.17 14.75
C VAL A 109 11.90 -8.60 15.25
N GLU A 110 12.81 -9.51 14.89
CA GLU A 110 12.85 -10.83 15.52
C GLU A 110 13.18 -10.63 17.01
N ALA A 111 12.17 -10.81 17.85
CA ALA A 111 12.38 -10.84 19.28
C ALA A 111 13.06 -12.16 19.62
N ASP A 112 14.39 -12.15 19.70
CA ASP A 112 15.11 -13.18 20.44
C ASP A 112 14.46 -13.26 21.82
N GLY A 113 13.91 -14.44 22.16
CA GLY A 113 12.99 -14.67 23.28
C GLY A 113 13.59 -14.54 24.68
N ALA A 114 14.35 -13.48 24.94
CA ALA A 114 15.02 -13.23 26.22
C ALA A 114 14.22 -12.34 27.19
N ASP A 115 13.16 -11.65 26.73
CA ASP A 115 12.42 -10.67 27.57
C ASP A 115 10.95 -11.06 27.79
N LEU A 116 10.64 -12.35 27.97
CA LEU A 116 9.43 -12.72 28.71
C LEU A 116 9.68 -12.46 30.19
N VAL A 117 9.44 -11.22 30.62
CA VAL A 117 9.34 -10.91 32.05
C VAL A 117 8.15 -11.70 32.59
N ASP A 118 8.43 -12.71 33.40
CA ASP A 118 7.43 -13.49 34.11
C ASP A 118 6.59 -12.55 34.98
N LEU A 119 5.35 -12.28 34.54
CA LEU A 119 4.38 -11.46 35.26
C LEU A 119 3.67 -12.26 36.37
N SER A 120 4.16 -13.43 36.77
CA SER A 120 3.70 -14.08 38.00
C SER A 120 4.23 -13.30 39.21
N GLY A 121 3.47 -12.28 39.60
CA GLY A 121 3.64 -11.62 40.89
C GLY A 121 3.55 -12.63 42.05
N PRO A 122 4.18 -12.35 43.19
CA PRO A 122 4.20 -13.28 44.32
C PRO A 122 2.76 -13.56 44.80
N ASN A 123 2.42 -14.84 44.91
CA ASN A 123 1.17 -15.31 45.51
C ASN A 123 1.08 -14.81 46.96
N LEU A 124 0.20 -13.84 47.21
CA LEU A 124 -0.20 -13.42 48.55
C LEU A 124 -1.20 -14.44 49.12
N VAL A 125 -0.74 -15.66 49.42
CA VAL A 125 -1.49 -16.60 50.26
C VAL A 125 -0.48 -17.41 51.06
N GLU A 126 0.04 -16.83 52.15
CA GLU A 126 0.36 -17.49 53.43
C GLU A 126 0.65 -16.40 54.47
N MET A 127 -0.42 -15.81 54.99
CA MET A 127 -0.47 -15.20 56.32
C MET A 127 -1.82 -15.55 56.92
N ASP A 128 -1.89 -16.73 57.53
CA ASP A 128 -2.48 -17.01 58.85
C ASP A 128 -2.30 -18.49 59.22
#